data_AF-A0A1C3CUL0-F1
#
_entry.id   AF-A0A1C3CUL0-F1
#
_cell.length_a   1.000
_cell.length_b   1.000
_cell.length_c   1.000
_cell.angle_alpha   90.00
_cell.angle_beta   90.00
_cell.angle_gamma   90.00
#
_symmetry.space_group_name_H-M   'P 1'
#
loop_
_entity.id
_entity.type
_entity.pdbx_description
1 polymer ?
#
loop_
_entity_poly.entity_id
_entity_poly.type
_entity_poly.pdbx_seq_one_letter_code
_entity_poly.pdbx_strand_id
1 'polypeptide(L)' 'MLTLQELCQKRKAQVENRNGTSALLVRIEQMVQLRGNPRFIAALKLKGYIEALCDQKLMTLSDANDWLKIVETKYQGVN' A
#
# COMPACT_ATOMS: atom_id res chain seq x y z
N MET A 1 -23.04 17.36 12.51
CA MET A 1 -22.68 16.63 13.75
C MET A 1 -22.46 15.18 13.34
N LEU A 2 -21.29 14.60 13.55
CA LEU A 2 -21.04 13.19 13.21
C LEU A 2 -21.66 12.31 14.30
N THR A 3 -22.43 11.31 13.89
CA THR A 3 -23.00 10.31 14.79
C THR A 3 -21.89 9.41 15.34
N LEU A 4 -22.15 8.79 16.49
CA LEU A 4 -21.22 7.87 17.14
C LEU A 4 -20.86 6.67 16.24
N GLN A 5 -21.81 6.24 15.42
CA GLN A 5 -21.64 5.16 14.44
C GLN A 5 -20.66 5.54 13.31
N GLU A 6 -20.76 6.76 12.78
CA GLU A 6 -19.84 7.27 11.76
C GLU A 6 -18.41 7.45 12.31
N LEU A 7 -18.27 7.83 13.58
CA LEU A 7 -16.97 7.90 14.26
C LEU A 7 -16.34 6.52 14.44
N CYS A 8 -17.12 5.51 14.84
CA CYS A 8 -16.66 4.13 14.96
C CYS A 8 -16.24 3.56 13.60
N GLN A 9 -17.01 3.80 12.53
CA GLN A 9 -16.66 3.35 11.18
C GLN A 9 -15.37 4.02 10.67
N LYS A 10 -15.21 5.34 10.86
CA LYS A 10 -13.97 6.04 10.52
C LYS A 10 -12.76 5.50 11.28
N ARG A 11 -12.92 5.21 12.58
CA ARG A 11 -11.84 4.69 13.42
C ARG A 11 -11.47 3.25 13.06
N LYS A 12 -12.46 2.42 12.73
CA LYS A 12 -12.23 1.05 12.22
C LYS A 12 -11.50 1.07 10.88
N ALA A 13 -11.95 1.90 9.94
CA ALA A 13 -11.28 2.10 8.66
C ALA A 13 -9.84 2.62 8.84
N GLN A 14 -9.58 3.56 9.75
CA GLN A 14 -8.22 4.02 10.06
C GLN A 14 -7.32 2.92 10.64
N VAL A 15 -7.86 2.04 11.48
CA VAL A 15 -7.11 0.92 12.09
C VAL A 15 -6.87 -0.21 11.09
N GLU A 16 -7.86 -0.56 10.27
CA GLU A 16 -7.71 -1.51 9.16
C GLU A 16 -6.71 -1.00 8.12
N ASN A 17 -6.78 0.29 7.78
CA ASN A 17 -5.84 0.94 6.89
C ASN A 17 -4.44 0.92 7.53
N ARG A 18 -4.27 1.20 8.84
CA ARG A 18 -2.99 1.00 9.56
C ARG A 18 -2.44 -0.41 9.42
N ASN A 19 -3.26 -1.45 9.56
CA ASN A 19 -2.81 -2.85 9.42
C ASN A 19 -2.41 -3.19 7.97
N GLY A 20 -3.16 -2.73 6.97
CA GLY A 20 -2.80 -2.87 5.55
C GLY A 20 -1.53 -2.11 5.17
N THR A 21 -1.37 -0.93 5.76
CA THR A 21 -0.21 -0.04 5.60
C THR A 21 1.06 -0.63 6.24
N SER A 22 0.94 -1.26 7.40
CA SER A 22 2.05 -1.97 8.06
C SER A 22 2.50 -3.21 7.27
N ALA A 23 1.57 -3.97 6.69
CA ALA A 23 1.90 -5.11 5.84
C ALA A 23 2.66 -4.66 4.56
N LEU A 24 2.25 -3.54 3.97
CA LEU A 24 2.95 -2.92 2.84
C LEU A 24 4.35 -2.46 3.19
N LEU A 25 4.52 -1.81 4.35
CA LEU A 25 5.82 -1.36 4.84
C LEU A 25 6.79 -2.54 4.99
N VAL A 26 6.37 -3.61 5.67
CA VAL A 26 7.18 -4.82 5.86
C VAL A 26 7.56 -5.44 4.52
N ARG A 27 6.63 -5.46 3.55
CA ARG A 27 6.88 -6.03 2.23
C ARG A 27 7.90 -5.19 1.43
N ILE A 28 7.82 -3.86 1.52
CA ILE A 28 8.79 -2.93 0.92
C ILE A 28 10.17 -3.10 1.56
N GLU A 29 10.25 -3.22 2.88
CA GLU A 29 11.52 -3.47 3.59
C GLU A 29 12.17 -4.79 3.17
N GLN A 30 11.39 -5.87 3.05
CA GLN A 30 11.88 -7.17 2.55
C GLN A 30 12.42 -7.07 1.12
N MET A 31 11.81 -6.21 0.29
CA MET A 31 12.24 -6.02 -1.09
C MET A 31 13.55 -5.25 -1.26
N VAL A 32 14.05 -4.55 -0.22
CA VAL A 32 15.36 -3.86 -0.26
C VAL A 32 16.52 -4.83 -0.51
N GLN A 33 16.36 -6.10 -0.10
CA GLN A 33 17.39 -7.12 -0.30
C GLN A 33 17.44 -7.69 -1.73
N LEU A 34 16.42 -7.42 -2.55
CA LEU A 34 16.34 -7.91 -3.93
C LEU A 34 17.11 -6.99 -4.89
N ARG A 35 17.75 -7.58 -5.91
CA ARG A 35 18.45 -6.87 -6.99
C ARG A 35 18.02 -7.40 -8.36
N GLY A 36 18.12 -6.57 -9.40
CA GLY A 36 17.84 -6.97 -10.78
C GLY A 36 16.40 -7.42 -11.00
N ASN A 37 16.21 -8.45 -11.84
CA ASN A 37 14.89 -8.95 -12.25
C ASN A 37 13.95 -9.35 -11.08
N PRO A 38 14.40 -10.04 -10.02
CA PRO A 38 13.59 -10.29 -8.83
C PRO A 38 13.02 -9.03 -8.16
N ARG A 39 13.78 -7.93 -8.16
CA ARG A 39 13.33 -6.64 -7.61
C ARG A 39 12.20 -6.03 -8.45
N PHE A 40 12.30 -6.14 -9.77
CA PHE A 40 11.25 -5.70 -10.70
C PHE A 40 9.96 -6.50 -10.55
N ILE A 41 10.06 -7.83 -10.54
CA ILE A 41 8.90 -8.72 -10.35
C ILE A 41 8.22 -8.41 -9.01
N ALA A 42 9.00 -8.19 -7.95
CA ALA A 42 8.46 -7.85 -6.65
C ALA A 42 7.76 -6.48 -6.65
N ALA A 43 8.33 -5.47 -7.32
CA ALA A 43 7.70 -4.17 -7.49
C ALA A 43 6.37 -4.25 -8.25
N LEU A 44 6.30 -5.02 -9.34
CA LEU A 44 5.05 -5.25 -10.08
C LEU A 44 3.97 -5.90 -9.21
N LYS A 45 4.34 -6.95 -8.46
CA LYS A 45 3.42 -7.61 -7.52
C LYS A 45 2.92 -6.65 -6.45
N LEU A 46 3.78 -5.74 -5.97
CA LEU A 46 3.41 -4.77 -4.96
C LEU A 46 2.43 -3.72 -5.51
N LYS A 47 2.64 -3.24 -6.74
CA LYS A 47 1.69 -2.34 -7.42
C LYS A 47 0.31 -2.98 -7.55
N GLY A 48 0.24 -4.21 -8.06
CA GLY A 48 -1.04 -4.93 -8.19
C GLY A 48 -1.74 -5.19 -6.85
N TYR A 49 -0.97 -5.39 -5.76
CA TYR A 49 -1.55 -5.51 -4.42
C TYR A 49 -2.14 -4.17 -3.92
N ILE A 50 -1.45 -3.05 -4.14
CA ILE A 50 -1.95 -1.71 -3.79
C ILE A 50 -3.23 -1.39 -4.56
N GLU A 51 -3.25 -1.67 -5.86
CA GLU A 51 -4.43 -1.49 -6.72
C GLU A 51 -5.61 -2.33 -6.22
N ALA A 52 -5.37 -3.61 -5.89
CA ALA A 52 -6.40 -4.49 -5.35
C ALA A 52 -6.97 -4.01 -4.00
N LEU A 53 -6.13 -3.43 -3.13
CA LEU A 53 -6.60 -2.83 -1.87
C LEU A 53 -7.46 -1.60 -2.11
N CYS A 54 -7.13 -0.79 -3.11
CA CYS A 54 -7.93 0.37 -3.52
C CYS A 54 -9.28 -0.06 -4.10
N ASP A 55 -9.29 -1.05 -5.02
CA ASP A 55 -10.51 -1.57 -5.65
C ASP A 55 -11.48 -2.18 -4.63
N GLN A 56 -10.94 -2.88 -3.63
CA GLN A 56 -11.73 -3.46 -2.53
C GLN A 56 -12.17 -2.43 -1.47
N LYS A 57 -11.85 -1.15 -1.65
CA LYS A 57 -12.11 -0.04 -0.70
C LYS A 57 -11.49 -0.27 0.68
N LEU A 58 -10.43 -1.07 0.75
CA LEU A 58 -9.61 -1.30 1.94
C LEU A 58 -8.52 -0.25 2.10
N MET A 59 -8.26 0.52 1.05
CA MET A 59 -7.33 1.64 0.99
C MET A 59 -7.97 2.80 0.24
N THR A 60 -7.68 4.04 0.66
CA THR A 60 -8.17 5.21 -0.08
C THR A 60 -7.35 5.40 -1.36
N LEU A 61 -7.96 6.03 -2.38
CA LEU A 61 -7.25 6.35 -3.62
C LEU A 61 -6.02 7.23 -3.37
N SER A 62 -6.09 8.15 -2.40
CA SER A 62 -4.94 8.98 -2.03
C SER A 62 -3.80 8.15 -1.47
N ASP A 63 -4.10 7.27 -0.51
CA ASP A 63 -3.10 6.40 0.10
C ASP A 63 -2.48 5.46 -0.96
N ALA A 64 -3.30 4.91 -1.85
CA ALA A 64 -2.84 4.05 -2.93
C ALA A 64 -1.85 4.78 -3.86
N ASN A 65 -2.15 6.01 -4.24
CA ASN A 65 -1.25 6.83 -5.07
C ASN A 65 0.06 7.15 -4.36
N ASP A 66 0.03 7.46 -3.07
CA ASP A 66 1.25 7.69 -2.27
C ASP A 66 2.12 6.43 -2.21
N TRP A 67 1.51 5.27 -1.97
CA TRP A 67 2.21 3.99 -1.97
C TRP A 67 2.78 3.61 -3.33
N LEU A 68 2.02 3.79 -4.42
CA LEU A 68 2.50 3.55 -5.77
C LEU A 68 3.71 4.44 -6.10
N LYS A 69 3.68 5.71 -5.69
CA LYS A 69 4.80 6.64 -5.86
C LYS A 69 6.03 6.22 -5.06
N ILE A 70 5.87 5.70 -3.85
CA ILE A 70 6.97 5.11 -3.07
C ILE A 70 7.57 3.91 -3.80
N VAL A 71 6.72 3.03 -4.35
CA VAL A 71 7.20 1.89 -5.14
C VAL A 71 7.94 2.36 -6.39
N GLU A 72 7.42 3.37 -7.10
CA GLU A 72 8.09 3.90 -8.27
C GLU A 72 9.42 4.56 -7.95
N THR A 73 9.48 5.40 -6.90
CA THR A 73 10.73 6.08 -6.53
C THR A 73 11.78 5.14 -5.94
N LYS A 74 11.39 4.17 -5.10
CA LYS A 74 12.34 3.21 -4.51
C LYS A 74 12.78 2.11 -5.48
N TYR A 75 11.99 1.82 -6.51
CA TYR A 75 12.26 0.75 -7.46
C TYR A 75 12.44 1.25 -8.91
N GLN A 76 12.56 2.57 -9.12
CA GLN A 76 12.99 3.18 -10.38
C GLN A 76 14.40 2.72 -10.73
N GLY A 77 14.60 2.26 -11.97
CA GLY A 77 15.89 1.78 -12.47
C GLY A 77 15.94 0.29 -12.81
N VAL A 78 14.81 -0.38 -12.99
CA VAL A 78 14.77 -1.70 -13.66
C VAL A 78 14.28 -1.53 -15.10
N ASN A 79 15.13 -0.88 -15.90
CA ASN A 79 15.19 -1.06 -17.35
C ASN A 79 16.56 -1.66 -17.66
#